data_AF-A0A2N2FDD9-F1
#
_entry.id   AF-A0A2N2FDD9-F1
#
_cell.length_a   1.000
_cell.length_b   1.000
_cell.length_c   1.000
_cell.angle_alpha   90.00
_cell.angle_beta   90.00
_cell.angle_gamma   90.00
#
_symmetry.space_group_name_H-M   'P 1'
#
loop_
_entity.id
_entity.type
_entity.pdbx_description
1 polymer ?
#
loop_
_entity_poly.entity_id
_entity_poly.type
_entity_poly.pdbx_seq_one_letter_code
_entity_poly.pdbx_strand_id
1 'polypeptide(L)'
;DFLCYVTPAEHLRLPSLADVRDGVIAARIAAHIADIAKGVKGARERDRKMSECRKNFDWQGQVDLSIDPERTVALLGKSKSAQDEGCSMCGEFCAIKLGKR
;
A
#
# COMPACT_ATOMS: atom_id res chain seq x y z
N ASP A 1 -12.86 5.31 -19.28
CA ASP A 1 -12.72 6.37 -18.26
C ASP A 1 -11.27 6.75 -18.09
N PHE A 2 -11.01 8.00 -17.72
CA PHE A 2 -9.67 8.54 -17.56
C PHE A 2 -9.66 9.55 -16.40
N LEU A 3 -8.59 9.55 -15.60
CA LEU A 3 -8.36 10.49 -14.51
C LEU A 3 -7.10 11.31 -14.83
N CYS A 4 -7.26 12.61 -15.04
CA CYS A 4 -6.11 13.53 -15.01
C CYS A 4 -5.67 13.68 -13.55
N TYR A 5 -4.41 13.38 -13.24
CA TYR A 5 -3.91 13.51 -11.89
C TYR A 5 -3.69 14.98 -11.52
N VAL A 6 -3.74 15.28 -10.23
CA VAL A 6 -3.43 16.59 -9.66
C VAL A 6 -2.22 16.42 -8.75
N THR A 7 -1.26 17.35 -8.84
CA THR A 7 -0.08 17.32 -7.96
C THR A 7 -0.33 18.12 -6.68
N PRO A 8 0.44 17.89 -5.60
CA PRO A 8 0.42 18.75 -4.42
C PRO A 8 0.76 20.23 -4.72
N ALA A 9 1.40 20.51 -5.86
CA ALA A 9 1.80 21.85 -6.26
C ALA A 9 0.70 22.62 -7.03
N GLU A 10 -0.42 21.98 -7.35
CA GLU A 10 -1.53 22.58 -8.11
C GLU A 10 -2.00 23.89 -7.46
N HIS A 11 -2.12 24.96 -8.25
CA HIS A 11 -2.42 26.33 -7.80
C HIS A 11 -1.39 26.99 -6.86
N LEU A 12 -0.21 26.39 -6.65
CA LEU A 12 0.83 26.92 -5.76
C LEU A 12 2.14 27.22 -6.48
N ARG A 13 2.64 26.31 -7.32
CA ARG A 13 3.92 26.44 -8.06
C ARG A 13 4.03 25.38 -9.16
N LEU A 14 5.11 25.42 -9.93
CA LEU A 14 5.47 24.31 -10.80
C LEU A 14 5.87 23.06 -9.98
N PRO A 15 5.46 21.85 -10.41
CA PRO A 15 5.73 20.62 -9.67
C PRO A 15 7.19 20.20 -9.77
N SER A 16 7.70 19.65 -8.67
CA SER A 16 8.97 18.91 -8.62
C SER A 16 8.76 17.45 -9.01
N LEU A 17 9.86 16.69 -9.18
CA LEU A 17 9.79 15.24 -9.40
C LEU A 17 9.01 14.50 -8.31
N ALA A 18 9.14 14.95 -7.05
CA ALA A 18 8.41 14.37 -5.93
C ALA A 18 6.90 14.66 -6.04
N ASP A 19 6.52 15.89 -6.39
CA ASP A 19 5.11 16.28 -6.57
C ASP A 19 4.44 15.48 -7.69
N VAL A 20 5.16 15.24 -8.78
CA VAL A 20 4.69 14.39 -9.89
C VAL A 20 4.49 12.96 -9.42
N ARG A 21 5.46 12.36 -8.71
CA ARG A 21 5.34 10.99 -8.19
C ARG A 21 4.14 10.84 -7.27
N ASP A 22 3.98 11.74 -6.30
CA ASP A 22 2.88 11.68 -5.33
C ASP A 22 1.52 11.81 -6.04
N GLY A 23 1.39 12.73 -7.01
CA GLY A 23 0.17 12.87 -7.82
C GLY A 23 -0.17 11.61 -8.63
N VAL A 24 0.82 10.99 -9.27
CA VAL A 24 0.63 9.75 -10.03
C VAL A 24 0.23 8.59 -9.11
N ILE A 25 0.89 8.43 -7.96
CA ILE A 25 0.55 7.34 -7.02
C ILE A 25 -0.87 7.55 -6.45
N ALA A 26 -1.24 8.78 -6.08
CA ALA A 26 -2.59 9.11 -5.62
C ALA A 26 -3.65 8.78 -6.69
N ALA A 27 -3.42 9.15 -7.94
CA ALA A 27 -4.33 8.84 -9.05
C ALA A 27 -4.43 7.33 -9.32
N ARG A 28 -3.32 6.58 -9.22
CA ARG A 28 -3.33 5.11 -9.35
C ARG A 28 -4.14 4.43 -8.25
N ILE A 29 -4.06 4.93 -7.01
CA ILE A 29 -4.90 4.46 -5.90
C ILE A 29 -6.37 4.75 -6.21
N ALA A 30 -6.71 5.97 -6.63
CA ALA A 30 -8.07 6.35 -6.98
C ALA A 30 -8.65 5.51 -8.13
N ALA A 31 -7.87 5.26 -9.17
CA ALA A 31 -8.26 4.40 -10.30
C ALA A 31 -8.55 2.96 -9.84
N HIS A 32 -7.68 2.38 -9.00
CA HIS A 32 -7.88 1.04 -8.45
C HIS A 32 -9.15 0.94 -7.59
N ILE A 33 -9.43 1.96 -6.76
CA ILE A 33 -10.68 2.06 -5.99
C ILE A 33 -11.90 2.09 -6.93
N ALA A 34 -11.83 2.88 -8.00
CA ALA A 34 -12.91 2.98 -8.98
C ALA A 34 -13.13 1.64 -9.71
N ASP A 35 -12.08 0.91 -10.06
CA ASP A 35 -12.17 -0.42 -10.68
C ASP A 35 -12.86 -1.43 -9.75
N ILE A 36 -12.55 -1.40 -8.46
CA ILE A 36 -13.24 -2.21 -7.45
C ILE A 36 -14.72 -1.83 -7.36
N ALA A 37 -15.03 -0.53 -7.24
CA ALA A 37 -16.40 -0.05 -7.10
C ALA A 37 -17.27 -0.37 -8.32
N LYS A 38 -16.69 -0.35 -9.52
CA LYS A 38 -17.34 -0.72 -10.77
C LYS A 38 -17.47 -2.22 -10.98
N GLY A 39 -16.86 -3.04 -10.13
CA GLY A 39 -16.87 -4.49 -10.28
C GLY A 39 -16.02 -5.00 -11.46
N VAL A 40 -14.96 -4.28 -11.83
CA VAL A 40 -14.03 -4.73 -12.88
C VAL A 40 -13.46 -6.10 -12.49
N LYS A 41 -13.57 -7.07 -13.40
CA LYS A 41 -13.17 -8.46 -13.16
C LYS A 41 -11.70 -8.52 -12.73
N GLY A 42 -11.45 -9.08 -11.54
CA GLY A 42 -10.10 -9.24 -11.00
C GLY A 42 -9.54 -8.04 -10.23
N ALA A 43 -10.22 -6.89 -10.20
CA ALA A 43 -9.73 -5.71 -9.48
C ALA A 43 -9.51 -5.99 -7.98
N ARG A 44 -10.49 -6.65 -7.32
CA ARG A 44 -10.39 -7.02 -5.89
C ARG A 44 -9.38 -8.13 -5.58
N GLU A 45 -8.93 -8.88 -6.60
CA GLU A 45 -8.06 -10.03 -6.37
C GLU A 45 -6.69 -9.60 -5.84
N ARG A 46 -6.19 -8.45 -6.29
CA ARG A 46 -4.95 -7.86 -5.79
C ARG A 46 -5.04 -7.56 -4.29
N ASP A 47 -6.13 -6.94 -3.84
CA ASP A 47 -6.36 -6.60 -2.42
C ASP A 47 -6.50 -7.84 -1.56
N ARG A 48 -7.17 -8.87 -2.09
CA ARG A 48 -7.31 -10.17 -1.43
C ARG A 48 -5.93 -10.79 -1.18
N LYS A 49 -5.09 -10.90 -2.23
CA LYS A 49 -3.72 -11.42 -2.12
C LYS A 49 -2.86 -10.59 -1.16
N MET A 50 -2.93 -9.25 -1.24
CA MET A 50 -2.25 -8.35 -0.32
C MET A 50 -2.64 -8.63 1.14
N SER A 51 -3.93 -8.89 1.39
CA SER A 51 -4.46 -9.20 2.72
C SER A 51 -4.00 -10.58 3.22
N GLU A 52 -3.87 -11.56 2.32
CA GLU A 52 -3.29 -12.87 2.63
C GLU A 52 -1.81 -12.76 3.00
N CYS A 53 -1.01 -11.99 2.23
CA CYS A 53 0.39 -11.74 2.56
C CYS A 53 0.52 -11.05 3.94
N ARG A 54 -0.32 -10.05 4.24
CA ARG A 54 -0.38 -9.41 5.57
C ARG A 54 -0.68 -10.40 6.70
N LYS A 55 -1.69 -11.25 6.51
CA LYS A 55 -2.05 -12.30 7.49
C LYS A 55 -0.89 -13.27 7.72
N ASN A 56 -0.15 -13.60 6.68
CA ASN A 56 0.94 -14.58 6.72
C ASN A 56 2.30 -13.97 7.10
N PHE A 57 2.37 -12.66 7.33
CA PHE A 57 3.64 -11.93 7.51
C PHE A 57 4.61 -12.11 6.33
N ASP A 58 4.07 -12.34 5.13
CA ASP A 58 4.84 -12.36 3.90
C ASP A 58 5.13 -10.90 3.48
N TRP A 59 6.26 -10.39 3.96
CA TRP A 59 6.67 -9.01 3.72
C TRP A 59 7.04 -8.74 2.27
N GLN A 60 7.69 -9.70 1.61
CA GLN A 60 8.08 -9.54 0.21
C GLN A 60 6.86 -9.55 -0.70
N GLY A 61 5.90 -10.47 -0.48
CA GLY A 61 4.64 -10.47 -1.22
C GLY A 61 3.82 -9.19 -1.00
N GLN A 62 3.85 -8.61 0.20
CA GLN A 62 3.24 -7.29 0.44
C GLN A 62 3.92 -6.18 -0.37
N VAL A 63 5.25 -6.17 -0.45
CA VAL A 63 6.00 -5.20 -1.26
C VAL A 63 5.67 -5.37 -2.74
N ASP A 64 5.74 -6.60 -3.24
CA ASP A 64 5.54 -6.91 -4.66
C ASP A 64 4.13 -6.56 -5.13
N LEU A 65 3.13 -6.74 -4.26
CA LEU A 65 1.73 -6.44 -4.57
C LEU A 65 1.37 -4.95 -4.36
N SER A 66 2.22 -4.13 -3.73
CA SER A 66 1.89 -2.75 -3.40
C SER A 66 1.88 -1.83 -4.63
N ILE A 67 1.20 -0.69 -4.53
CA ILE A 67 1.13 0.29 -5.64
C ILE A 67 2.46 1.04 -5.81
N ASP A 68 3.22 1.20 -4.72
CA ASP A 68 4.54 1.83 -4.68
C ASP A 68 5.52 0.94 -3.88
N PRO A 69 6.14 -0.07 -4.54
CA PRO A 69 7.04 -1.01 -3.87
C PRO A 69 8.25 -0.33 -3.22
N GLU A 70 8.83 0.66 -3.90
CA GLU A 70 10.00 1.39 -3.38
C GLU A 70 9.67 2.13 -2.08
N ARG A 71 8.54 2.86 -2.04
CA ARG A 71 8.09 3.52 -0.81
C ARG A 71 7.71 2.51 0.27
N THR A 72 7.15 1.36 -0.12
CA THR A 72 6.79 0.30 0.82
C THR A 72 8.03 -0.28 1.50
N VAL A 73 9.09 -0.58 0.73
CA VAL A 73 10.38 -1.04 1.27
C VAL A 73 11.00 0.02 2.18
N ALA A 74 11.01 1.28 1.75
CA ALA A 74 11.59 2.37 2.54
C ALA A 74 10.88 2.57 3.89
N LEU A 75 9.57 2.30 3.97
CA LEU A 75 8.78 2.46 5.19
C LEU A 75 8.71 1.19 6.05
N LEU A 76 9.08 0.03 5.53
CA LEU A 76 8.92 -1.24 6.23
C LEU A 76 9.91 -1.35 7.40
N GLY A 77 9.45 -0.95 8.59
CA GLY A 77 10.17 -1.14 9.85
C GLY A 77 9.90 -2.53 10.44
N LYS A 78 10.96 -3.34 10.57
CA LYS A 78 10.91 -4.61 11.30
C LYS A 78 11.05 -4.39 12.81
N SER A 79 10.22 -5.07 13.61
CA SER A 79 10.31 -5.00 15.06
C SER A 79 11.32 -6.01 15.61
N LYS A 80 12.22 -5.57 16.49
CA LYS A 80 13.09 -6.50 17.24
C LYS A 80 12.29 -7.37 18.22
N SER A 81 11.17 -6.88 18.75
CA SER A 81 10.35 -7.58 19.75
C SER A 81 9.29 -8.50 19.12
N ALA A 82 8.82 -8.19 17.90
CA ALA A 82 7.85 -9.03 17.19
C ALA A 82 8.50 -10.07 16.26
N GLN A 83 9.84 -10.07 16.15
CA GLN A 83 10.59 -10.86 15.17
C GLN A 83 10.03 -10.65 13.75
N ASP A 84 9.92 -11.69 12.92
CA ASP A 84 9.32 -11.60 11.58
C ASP A 84 7.78 -11.68 11.59
N GLU A 85 7.15 -11.90 12.75
CA GLU A 85 5.68 -12.03 12.91
C GLU A 85 5.01 -10.75 13.42
N GLY A 86 5.51 -9.59 13.00
CA GLY A 86 4.89 -8.30 13.29
C GLY A 86 5.72 -7.12 12.80
N CYS A 87 5.06 -5.99 12.59
CA CYS A 87 5.73 -4.72 12.29
C CYS A 87 6.16 -4.00 13.59
N SER A 88 6.88 -2.90 13.42
CA SER A 88 7.30 -2.01 14.52
C SER A 88 6.16 -1.35 15.31
N MET A 89 4.91 -1.37 14.82
CA MET A 89 3.81 -0.62 15.43
C MET A 89 3.29 -1.21 16.75
N CYS A 90 2.98 -2.51 16.79
CA CYS A 90 2.24 -3.11 17.93
C CYS A 90 3.07 -4.07 18.80
N GLY A 91 4.26 -4.48 18.34
CA GLY A 91 5.10 -5.43 19.06
C GLY A 91 4.37 -6.76 19.37
N GLU A 92 4.42 -7.19 20.63
CA GLU A 92 3.80 -8.44 21.11
C GLU A 92 2.27 -8.42 21.04
N PHE A 93 1.64 -7.24 21.02
CA PHE A 93 0.18 -7.06 20.97
C PHE A 93 -0.38 -7.01 19.54
N CYS A 94 0.35 -7.54 18.55
CA CYS A 94 -0.11 -7.59 17.17
C CYS A 94 -1.42 -8.41 17.06
N ALA A 95 -2.51 -7.77 16.66
CA ALA A 95 -3.82 -8.41 16.53
C ALA A 95 -3.82 -9.62 15.56
N ILE A 96 -3.07 -9.54 14.46
CA ILE A 96 -2.94 -10.66 13.51
C ILE A 96 -2.25 -11.86 14.19
N LYS A 97 -1.19 -11.61 14.97
CA LYS A 97 -0.47 -12.65 15.70
C LYS A 97 -1.35 -13.27 16.79
N LEU A 98 -2.05 -12.43 17.56
CA LEU A 98 -2.94 -12.87 18.64
C LEU A 98 -4.13 -13.67 18.11
N GLY A 99 -4.71 -13.27 16.98
CA GLY A 99 -5.83 -13.98 16.34
C GLY A 99 -5.46 -15.27 15.61
N LYS A 100 -4.18 -15.65 15.55
CA LYS A 100 -3.73 -16.97 15.07
C LYS A 100 -3.66 -18.03 16.17
N ARG A 101 -3.61 -17.62 17.44
CA ARG A 101 -3.60 -18.51 18.61
C ARG A 101 -5.00 -19.03 18.89
#